data_AF-A0A353ZHE3-F1
#
_entry.id   AF-A0A353ZHE3-F1
#
_cell.length_a   1.000
_cell.length_b   1.000
_cell.length_c   1.000
_cell.angle_alpha   90.00
_cell.angle_beta   90.00
_cell.angle_gamma   90.00
#
_symmetry.space_group_name_H-M   'P 1'
#
loop_
_entity.id
_entity.type
_entity.pdbx_description
1 polymer ?
#
loop_
_entity_poly.entity_id
_entity_poly.type
_entity_poly.pdbx_seq_one_letter_code
_entity_poly.pdbx_strand_id
1 'polypeptide(L)'
;MQIVAFSLGVSLSWPNFSHVLSPAIAAEPESTDVEEPENAAALREGEDDHRIDELMGYWIWDDDSCRLETIGDVVRERLDAELKTLQTIGFLDEQQCRRLRLAGTIDVQRMVVRCRELYEECRQGAREGRHFFKTIFHGSRPLRLYARHGLFQEDSLLRRLLPKTISTEQLRKIEREEQAAREYEFQALLDQLLIATEQYLVLSVEQHARLEELCQQRLKRPRRASLRGFDVLLYQMSRIPEEELRPLLNARQLRHWKHSLKQIELDAELIEELRANQLWREAPPDAKTDTAVEQPPSARKADP
;
A
#
# COMPACT_ATOMS: atom_id res chain seq x y z
N MET A 1 -4.20 28.04 -7.00
CA MET A 1 -3.41 26.79 -6.90
C MET A 1 -4.42 25.67 -6.69
N GLN A 2 -4.88 25.06 -7.79
CA GLN A 2 -5.83 23.95 -7.74
C GLN A 2 -5.03 22.68 -7.44
N ILE A 3 -5.19 22.12 -6.24
CA ILE A 3 -4.69 20.78 -5.92
C ILE A 3 -5.56 19.83 -6.73
N VAL A 4 -4.97 19.21 -7.76
CA VAL A 4 -5.60 18.13 -8.52
C VAL A 4 -5.71 16.96 -7.54
N ALA A 5 -6.89 16.74 -6.98
CA ALA A 5 -7.17 15.58 -6.16
C ALA A 5 -7.00 14.33 -7.04
N PHE A 6 -5.95 13.55 -6.77
CA PHE A 6 -5.73 12.26 -7.40
C PHE A 6 -6.85 11.31 -6.96
N SER A 7 -7.81 11.08 -7.84
CA SER A 7 -8.79 10.00 -7.70
C SER A 7 -8.11 8.67 -8.02
N LEU A 8 -7.31 8.17 -7.08
CA LEU A 8 -7.02 6.75 -7.03
C LEU A 8 -8.31 6.09 -6.55
N GLY A 9 -9.06 5.50 -7.48
CA GLY A 9 -10.27 4.71 -7.23
C GLY A 9 -9.97 3.41 -6.49
N VAL A 10 -9.24 3.49 -5.38
CA VAL A 10 -9.09 2.42 -4.41
C VAL A 10 -10.37 2.45 -3.59
N SER A 11 -11.28 1.53 -3.86
CA SER A 11 -12.29 1.14 -2.89
C SER A 11 -11.54 0.63 -1.66
N LEU A 12 -11.31 1.51 -0.69
CA LEU A 12 -10.80 1.13 0.62
C LEU A 12 -11.94 0.37 1.30
N SER A 13 -12.07 -0.92 1.00
CA SER A 13 -12.81 -1.84 1.86
C SER A 13 -12.07 -1.83 3.20
N TRP A 14 -12.66 -1.11 4.13
CA TRP A 14 -12.08 -0.84 5.44
C TRP A 14 -11.77 -2.19 6.12
N PRO A 15 -10.54 -2.41 6.63
CA PRO A 15 -10.39 -3.38 7.68
C PRO A 15 -11.28 -2.92 8.82
N ASN A 16 -12.27 -3.73 9.19
CA ASN A 16 -13.23 -3.45 10.25
C ASN A 16 -12.45 -3.06 11.51
N PHE A 17 -12.41 -1.77 11.82
CA PHE A 17 -11.73 -1.20 13.00
C PHE A 17 -12.25 -1.82 14.30
N SER A 18 -13.48 -2.34 14.27
CA SER A 18 -14.09 -3.12 15.35
C SER A 18 -13.23 -4.31 15.77
N HIS A 19 -12.49 -4.96 14.87
CA HIS A 19 -11.70 -6.13 15.23
C HIS A 19 -10.39 -5.78 15.95
N VAL A 20 -9.77 -4.63 15.63
CA VAL A 20 -8.49 -4.22 16.25
C VAL A 20 -8.72 -3.45 17.55
N LEU A 21 -9.78 -2.63 17.61
CA LEU A 21 -10.03 -1.77 18.78
C LEU A 21 -11.09 -2.31 19.75
N SER A 22 -12.00 -3.23 19.41
CA SER A 22 -13.02 -3.69 20.37
C SER A 22 -12.48 -4.76 21.36
N PRO A 23 -12.48 -4.54 22.69
CA PRO A 23 -11.92 -5.48 23.67
C PRO A 23 -12.83 -6.64 24.09
N ALA A 24 -13.82 -7.05 23.29
CA ALA A 24 -14.67 -8.24 23.52
C ALA A 24 -15.35 -8.61 22.19
N ILE A 25 -15.40 -9.83 21.67
CA ILE A 25 -15.20 -11.19 22.18
C ILE A 25 -14.28 -11.86 21.17
N ALA A 26 -13.08 -12.28 21.57
CA ALA A 26 -12.34 -13.28 20.80
C ALA A 26 -13.11 -14.60 20.96
N ALA A 27 -14.18 -14.75 20.19
CA ALA A 27 -14.40 -16.04 19.58
C ALA A 27 -13.12 -16.21 18.76
N GLU A 28 -12.27 -17.14 19.17
CA GLU A 28 -11.24 -17.64 18.27
C GLU A 28 -11.95 -17.80 16.92
N PRO A 29 -11.39 -17.32 15.80
CA PRO A 29 -11.78 -17.94 14.55
C PRO A 29 -11.44 -19.40 14.80
N GLU A 30 -12.46 -20.21 15.15
CA GLU A 30 -12.51 -21.62 14.85
C GLU A 30 -11.76 -21.70 13.55
N SER A 31 -10.61 -22.38 13.57
CA SER A 31 -9.84 -22.62 12.38
C SER A 31 -10.88 -23.05 11.37
N THR A 32 -11.23 -22.14 10.47
CA THR A 32 -11.89 -22.51 9.24
C THR A 32 -10.74 -23.22 8.55
N ASP A 33 -10.56 -24.49 8.92
CA ASP A 33 -10.66 -25.56 7.97
C ASP A 33 -11.70 -25.05 6.98
N VAL A 34 -11.20 -24.31 5.98
CA VAL A 34 -11.96 -23.97 4.80
C VAL A 34 -12.31 -25.36 4.35
N GLU A 35 -13.52 -25.80 4.69
CA GLU A 35 -14.02 -27.12 4.36
C GLU A 35 -13.78 -27.19 2.87
N GLU A 36 -12.70 -27.87 2.48
CA GLU A 36 -12.37 -28.08 1.09
C GLU A 36 -13.62 -28.76 0.58
N PRO A 37 -14.36 -28.14 -0.34
CA PRO A 37 -15.64 -28.69 -0.73
C PRO A 37 -15.36 -30.12 -1.18
N GLU A 38 -15.83 -31.11 -0.40
CA GLU A 38 -15.70 -32.55 -0.68
C GLU A 38 -16.30 -32.89 -2.07
N ASN A 39 -17.03 -31.94 -2.65
CA ASN A 39 -17.42 -31.86 -4.05
C ASN A 39 -16.29 -31.41 -4.99
N ALA A 40 -15.06 -31.93 -4.83
CA ALA A 40 -14.10 -32.05 -5.94
C ALA A 40 -14.50 -33.20 -6.89
N ALA A 41 -15.80 -33.39 -7.11
CA ALA A 41 -16.30 -34.22 -8.19
C ALA A 41 -15.81 -33.56 -9.48
N ALA A 42 -14.89 -34.24 -10.17
CA ALA A 42 -14.22 -33.81 -11.38
C ALA A 42 -15.04 -32.79 -12.17
N LEU A 43 -14.69 -31.51 -12.00
CA LEU A 43 -15.24 -30.42 -12.81
C LEU A 43 -15.00 -30.79 -14.27
N ARG A 44 -15.98 -30.52 -15.12
CA ARG A 44 -15.89 -30.89 -16.53
C ARG A 44 -14.81 -30.03 -17.19
N GLU A 45 -13.98 -30.62 -18.04
CA GLU A 45 -13.00 -29.90 -18.86
C GLU A 45 -13.70 -28.70 -19.55
N GLY A 46 -13.32 -27.47 -19.15
CA GLY A 46 -13.91 -26.22 -19.63
C GLY A 46 -14.56 -25.35 -18.53
N GLU A 47 -15.16 -25.94 -17.49
CA GLU A 47 -15.61 -25.18 -16.30
C GLU A 47 -14.41 -24.71 -15.47
N ASP A 48 -13.31 -25.47 -15.49
CA ASP A 48 -12.06 -25.13 -14.80
C ASP A 48 -11.39 -23.88 -15.36
N ASP A 49 -11.28 -23.75 -16.69
CA ASP A 49 -10.60 -22.63 -17.34
C ASP A 49 -11.31 -21.30 -17.01
N HIS A 50 -12.65 -21.28 -17.08
CA HIS A 50 -13.43 -20.09 -16.73
C HIS A 50 -13.32 -19.71 -15.25
N ARG A 51 -13.38 -20.70 -14.35
CA ARG A 51 -13.26 -20.47 -12.91
C ARG A 51 -11.88 -19.98 -12.52
N ILE A 52 -10.82 -20.51 -13.15
CA ILE A 52 -9.45 -20.03 -12.94
C ILE A 52 -9.34 -18.56 -13.38
N ASP A 53 -9.89 -18.19 -14.53
CA ASP A 53 -9.89 -16.79 -15.00
C ASP A 53 -10.57 -15.85 -14.02
N GLU A 54 -11.76 -16.20 -13.54
CA GLU A 54 -12.51 -15.39 -12.56
C GLU A 54 -11.73 -15.22 -11.25
N LEU A 55 -11.19 -16.31 -10.69
CA LEU A 55 -10.41 -16.27 -9.46
C LEU A 55 -9.11 -15.47 -9.62
N MET A 56 -8.45 -15.57 -10.77
CA MET A 56 -7.23 -14.80 -11.04
C MET A 56 -7.54 -13.31 -11.18
N GLY A 57 -8.62 -12.95 -11.87
CA GLY A 57 -9.13 -11.59 -11.97
C GLY A 57 -9.35 -10.98 -10.60
N TYR A 58 -10.16 -11.65 -9.79
CA TYR A 58 -10.46 -11.24 -8.43
C TYR A 58 -9.19 -11.15 -7.56
N TRP A 59 -8.34 -12.18 -7.54
CA TRP A 59 -7.21 -12.23 -6.61
C TRP A 59 -6.06 -11.31 -6.98
N ILE A 60 -5.85 -11.01 -8.26
CA ILE A 60 -4.77 -10.10 -8.68
C ILE A 60 -5.26 -8.66 -8.69
N TRP A 61 -6.47 -8.41 -9.17
CA TRP A 61 -6.95 -7.05 -9.48
C TRP A 61 -8.06 -6.54 -8.57
N ASP A 62 -8.64 -7.39 -7.72
CA ASP A 62 -9.84 -7.06 -6.92
C ASP A 62 -11.04 -6.70 -7.83
N ASP A 63 -11.09 -7.31 -9.01
CA ASP A 63 -12.08 -7.04 -10.07
C ASP A 63 -12.44 -8.35 -10.80
N ASP A 64 -13.65 -8.83 -10.56
CA ASP A 64 -14.20 -10.05 -11.16
C ASP A 64 -14.39 -9.93 -12.69
N SER A 65 -14.36 -8.71 -13.23
CA SER A 65 -14.45 -8.48 -14.68
C SER A 65 -13.09 -8.61 -15.39
N CYS A 66 -11.98 -8.64 -14.64
CA CYS A 66 -10.65 -8.75 -15.22
C CYS A 66 -10.36 -10.20 -15.60
N ARG A 67 -10.14 -10.46 -16.90
CA ARG A 67 -9.82 -11.78 -17.44
C ARG A 67 -8.40 -11.82 -17.97
N LEU A 68 -7.84 -13.01 -18.16
CA LEU A 68 -6.49 -13.15 -18.71
C LEU A 68 -6.36 -12.52 -20.10
N GLU A 69 -7.42 -12.48 -20.90
CA GLU A 69 -7.40 -11.82 -22.21
C GLU A 69 -7.37 -10.29 -22.09
N THR A 70 -8.02 -9.72 -21.08
CA THR A 70 -8.16 -8.27 -20.91
C THR A 70 -7.09 -7.66 -20.01
N ILE A 71 -6.31 -8.48 -19.30
CA ILE A 71 -5.26 -8.02 -18.38
C ILE A 71 -4.23 -7.11 -19.06
N GLY A 72 -3.90 -7.39 -20.32
CA GLY A 72 -2.96 -6.58 -21.10
C GLY A 72 -3.49 -5.17 -21.36
N ASP A 73 -4.80 -5.02 -21.51
CA ASP A 73 -5.46 -3.73 -21.74
C ASP A 73 -5.54 -2.95 -20.44
N VAL A 74 -5.98 -3.57 -19.34
CA VAL A 74 -6.02 -2.95 -17.99
C VAL A 74 -4.65 -2.40 -17.59
N VAL A 75 -3.59 -3.19 -17.79
CA VAL A 75 -2.21 -2.77 -17.47
C VAL A 75 -1.74 -1.64 -18.40
N ARG A 76 -2.14 -1.64 -19.66
CA ARG A 76 -1.80 -0.58 -20.63
C ARG A 76 -2.53 0.72 -20.33
N GLU A 77 -3.79 0.68 -19.92
CA GLU A 77 -4.52 1.86 -19.47
C GLU A 77 -3.86 2.50 -18.24
N ARG A 78 -3.39 1.67 -17.29
CA ARG A 78 -2.61 2.15 -16.15
C ARG A 78 -1.28 2.78 -16.58
N LEU A 79 -0.59 2.21 -17.59
CA LEU A 79 0.61 2.84 -18.17
C LEU A 79 0.30 4.21 -18.77
N ASP A 80 -0.78 4.31 -19.54
CA ASP A 80 -1.18 5.56 -20.16
C ASP A 80 -1.53 6.63 -19.11
N ALA A 81 -2.20 6.24 -18.03
CA ALA A 81 -2.49 7.12 -16.89
C ALA A 81 -1.20 7.60 -16.20
N GLU A 82 -0.24 6.70 -15.96
CA GLU A 82 1.05 7.05 -15.35
C GLU A 82 1.85 8.02 -16.24
N LEU A 83 1.94 7.75 -17.54
CA LEU A 83 2.63 8.63 -18.49
C LEU A 83 1.97 10.01 -18.57
N LYS A 84 0.64 10.07 -18.53
CA LYS A 84 -0.11 11.34 -18.51
C LYS A 84 0.18 12.14 -17.23
N THR A 85 0.29 11.47 -16.09
CA THR A 85 0.69 12.07 -14.81
C THR A 85 2.10 12.63 -14.90
N LEU A 86 3.06 11.84 -15.38
CA LEU A 86 4.45 12.28 -15.57
C LEU A 86 4.56 13.43 -16.57
N GLN A 87 3.78 13.41 -17.65
CA GLN A 87 3.73 14.50 -18.63
C GLN A 87 3.22 15.80 -18.00
N THR A 88 2.20 15.73 -17.15
CA THR A 88 1.59 16.87 -16.48
C THR A 88 2.53 17.47 -15.43
N ILE A 89 3.18 16.61 -14.63
CA ILE A 89 4.10 17.04 -13.57
C ILE A 89 5.43 17.52 -14.17
N GLY A 90 6.05 16.71 -15.03
CA GLY A 90 7.41 16.93 -15.54
C GLY A 90 7.49 17.73 -16.84
N PHE A 91 6.37 18.10 -17.45
CA PHE A 91 6.32 18.73 -18.78
C PHE A 91 7.11 17.94 -19.82
N LEU A 92 6.81 16.63 -19.92
CA LEU A 92 7.51 15.75 -20.86
C LEU A 92 7.16 16.11 -22.30
N ASP A 93 8.19 16.17 -23.16
CA ASP A 93 7.98 16.30 -24.60
C ASP A 93 7.50 14.98 -25.24
N GLU A 94 7.06 15.04 -26.49
CA GLU A 94 6.53 13.88 -27.21
C GLU A 94 7.59 12.77 -27.40
N GLN A 95 8.86 13.14 -27.57
CA GLN A 95 9.95 12.18 -27.74
C GLN A 95 10.26 11.44 -26.42
N GLN A 96 10.29 12.15 -25.30
CA GLN A 96 10.43 11.60 -23.96
C GLN A 96 9.27 10.65 -23.65
N CYS A 97 8.02 11.08 -23.91
CA CYS A 97 6.83 10.25 -23.74
C CYS A 97 6.90 8.97 -24.58
N ARG A 98 7.31 9.04 -25.85
CA ARG A 98 7.46 7.84 -26.71
C ARG A 98 8.49 6.85 -26.16
N ARG A 99 9.64 7.35 -25.68
CA ARG A 99 10.70 6.49 -25.09
C ARG A 99 10.23 5.80 -23.81
N LEU A 100 9.56 6.54 -22.92
CA LEU A 100 9.02 5.96 -21.68
C LEU A 100 7.87 5.00 -21.95
N ARG A 101 7.02 5.27 -22.94
CA ARG A 101 5.97 4.35 -23.40
C ARG A 101 6.54 3.03 -23.89
N LEU A 102 7.62 3.06 -24.69
CA LEU A 102 8.27 1.83 -25.14
C LEU A 102 8.78 0.98 -23.96
N ALA A 103 9.38 1.63 -22.96
CA ALA A 103 9.84 0.97 -21.74
C ALA A 103 8.67 0.35 -20.95
N GLY A 104 7.61 1.13 -20.73
CA GLY A 104 6.41 0.68 -20.04
C GLY A 104 5.71 -0.47 -20.76
N THR A 105 5.68 -0.50 -22.09
CA THR A 105 5.13 -1.63 -22.86
C THR A 105 5.87 -2.94 -22.59
N ILE A 106 7.19 -2.88 -22.38
CA ILE A 106 7.97 -4.07 -21.99
C ILE A 106 7.58 -4.51 -20.58
N ASP A 107 7.36 -3.58 -19.65
CA ASP A 107 6.88 -3.91 -18.30
C ASP A 107 5.46 -4.51 -18.34
N VAL A 108 4.56 -3.99 -19.20
CA VAL A 108 3.24 -4.59 -19.46
C VAL A 108 3.37 -6.03 -19.94
N GLN A 109 4.22 -6.29 -20.94
CA GLN A 109 4.45 -7.63 -21.47
C GLN A 109 4.97 -8.60 -20.39
N ARG A 110 5.92 -8.16 -19.56
CA ARG A 110 6.44 -8.96 -18.45
C ARG A 110 5.34 -9.34 -17.46
N MET A 111 4.45 -8.41 -17.13
CA MET A 111 3.31 -8.69 -16.24
C MET A 111 2.35 -9.71 -16.87
N VAL A 112 1.98 -9.51 -18.14
CA VAL A 112 1.08 -10.44 -18.87
C VAL A 112 1.68 -11.85 -18.94
N VAL A 113 2.98 -11.96 -19.22
CA VAL A 113 3.69 -13.25 -19.25
C VAL A 113 3.60 -13.95 -17.89
N ARG A 114 3.89 -13.26 -16.79
CA ARG A 114 3.79 -13.84 -15.44
C ARG A 114 2.36 -14.30 -15.09
N CYS A 115 1.36 -13.55 -15.52
CA CYS A 115 -0.04 -13.94 -15.31
C CYS A 115 -0.40 -15.19 -16.12
N ARG A 116 0.08 -15.29 -17.37
CA ARG A 116 -0.11 -16.50 -18.19
C ARG A 116 0.63 -17.72 -17.62
N GLU A 117 1.84 -17.54 -17.12
CA GLU A 117 2.60 -18.60 -16.46
C GLU A 117 1.83 -19.15 -15.25
N LEU A 118 1.32 -18.26 -14.39
CA LEU A 118 0.48 -18.66 -13.26
C LEU A 118 -0.82 -19.35 -13.71
N TYR A 119 -1.46 -18.84 -14.77
CA TYR A 119 -2.66 -19.44 -15.32
C TYR A 119 -2.42 -20.89 -15.78
N GLU A 120 -1.37 -21.11 -16.58
CA GLU A 120 -1.02 -22.46 -17.05
C GLU A 120 -0.64 -23.40 -15.89
N GLU A 121 0.04 -22.89 -14.85
CA GLU A 121 0.33 -23.65 -13.64
C GLU A 121 -0.95 -24.08 -12.91
N CYS A 122 -1.91 -23.16 -12.75
CA CYS A 122 -3.20 -23.44 -12.12
C CYS A 122 -4.01 -24.44 -12.95
N ARG A 123 -4.02 -24.27 -14.28
CA ARG A 123 -4.71 -25.16 -15.22
C ARG A 123 -4.12 -26.57 -15.20
N GLN A 124 -2.80 -26.69 -15.19
CA GLN A 124 -2.13 -27.98 -15.05
C GLN A 124 -2.41 -28.60 -13.67
N GLY A 125 -2.39 -27.79 -12.60
CA GLY A 125 -2.77 -28.22 -11.26
C GLY A 125 -4.18 -28.80 -11.19
N ALA A 126 -5.16 -28.12 -11.79
CA ALA A 126 -6.55 -28.56 -11.84
C ALA A 126 -6.71 -29.90 -12.57
N ARG A 127 -6.08 -30.04 -13.76
CA ARG A 127 -6.11 -31.30 -14.54
C ARG A 127 -5.52 -32.50 -13.81
N GLU A 128 -4.49 -32.27 -13.00
CA GLU A 128 -3.83 -33.31 -12.21
C GLU A 128 -4.55 -33.61 -10.88
N GLY A 129 -5.69 -32.95 -10.60
CA GLY A 129 -6.41 -33.07 -9.34
C GLY A 129 -5.61 -32.56 -8.12
N ARG A 130 -4.61 -31.69 -8.36
CA ARG A 130 -3.85 -31.04 -7.29
C ARG A 130 -4.65 -29.85 -6.75
N HIS A 131 -4.28 -29.39 -5.55
CA HIS A 131 -4.88 -28.20 -4.90
C HIS A 131 -4.56 -26.91 -5.67
N PHE A 132 -5.19 -26.69 -6.84
CA PHE A 132 -4.96 -25.50 -7.66
C PHE A 132 -5.34 -24.21 -6.93
N PHE A 133 -6.31 -24.27 -5.99
CA PHE A 133 -6.63 -23.17 -5.07
C PHE A 133 -5.42 -22.70 -4.25
N LYS A 134 -4.58 -23.63 -3.81
CA LYS A 134 -3.36 -23.30 -3.09
C LYS A 134 -2.35 -22.61 -4.04
N THR A 135 -2.21 -23.14 -5.26
CA THR A 135 -1.34 -22.57 -6.30
C THR A 135 -1.76 -21.15 -6.68
N ILE A 136 -3.03 -20.93 -7.02
CA ILE A 136 -3.55 -19.62 -7.37
C ILE A 136 -3.45 -18.65 -6.19
N PHE A 137 -3.60 -19.12 -4.94
CA PHE A 137 -3.51 -18.25 -3.75
C PHE A 137 -2.11 -17.74 -3.54
N HIS A 138 -1.15 -18.66 -3.47
CA HIS A 138 0.24 -18.29 -3.24
C HIS A 138 0.86 -17.58 -4.46
N GLY A 139 0.53 -18.03 -5.68
CA GLY A 139 1.04 -17.46 -6.91
C GLY A 139 0.47 -16.08 -7.25
N SER A 140 -0.80 -15.81 -6.90
CA SER A 140 -1.40 -14.49 -7.14
C SER A 140 -0.90 -13.41 -6.19
N ARG A 141 -0.50 -13.75 -4.94
CA ARG A 141 0.00 -12.78 -3.95
C ARG A 141 1.09 -11.83 -4.49
N PRO A 142 2.20 -12.30 -5.08
CA PRO A 142 3.21 -11.40 -5.62
C PRO A 142 2.69 -10.53 -6.78
N LEU A 143 1.79 -11.06 -7.62
CA LEU A 143 1.18 -10.31 -8.71
C LEU A 143 0.20 -9.24 -8.20
N ARG A 144 -0.57 -9.56 -7.16
CA ARG A 144 -1.46 -8.64 -6.45
C ARG A 144 -0.67 -7.51 -5.79
N LEU A 145 0.41 -7.85 -5.10
CA LEU A 145 1.32 -6.85 -4.51
C LEU A 145 1.88 -5.95 -5.61
N TYR A 146 2.34 -6.52 -6.72
CA TYR A 146 2.82 -5.75 -7.87
C TYR A 146 1.75 -4.83 -8.47
N ALA A 147 0.51 -5.33 -8.61
CA ALA A 147 -0.62 -4.58 -9.12
C ALA A 147 -1.07 -3.44 -8.21
N ARG A 148 -1.07 -3.67 -6.88
CA ARG A 148 -1.56 -2.70 -5.89
C ARG A 148 -0.51 -1.68 -5.46
N HIS A 149 0.77 -2.05 -5.39
CA HIS A 149 1.83 -1.08 -5.11
C HIS A 149 2.07 -0.13 -6.29
N GLY A 150 1.56 -0.47 -7.48
CA GLY A 150 1.68 0.31 -8.71
C GLY A 150 2.58 -0.42 -9.69
N LEU A 151 2.13 -0.63 -10.93
CA LEU A 151 2.77 -1.53 -11.91
C LEU A 151 4.15 -1.06 -12.40
N PHE A 152 4.50 0.20 -12.12
CA PHE A 152 5.72 0.85 -12.60
C PHE A 152 6.58 1.34 -11.42
N GLN A 153 6.95 0.42 -10.53
CA GLN A 153 7.86 0.66 -9.39
C GLN A 153 9.33 0.82 -9.81
N GLU A 154 10.23 1.02 -8.84
CA GLU A 154 11.69 1.21 -9.01
C GLU A 154 12.36 0.15 -9.90
N ASP A 155 11.91 -1.11 -9.85
CA ASP A 155 12.47 -2.20 -10.65
C ASP A 155 11.96 -2.23 -12.10
N SER A 156 10.90 -1.46 -12.41
CA SER A 156 10.34 -1.36 -13.76
C SER A 156 11.33 -0.71 -14.72
N LEU A 157 11.30 -1.12 -15.99
CA LEU A 157 12.12 -0.50 -17.02
C LEU A 157 11.75 0.98 -17.21
N LEU A 158 10.46 1.31 -17.08
CA LEU A 158 9.96 2.69 -17.09
C LEU A 158 10.69 3.55 -16.06
N ARG A 159 10.70 3.16 -14.78
CA ARG A 159 11.35 3.95 -13.71
C ARG A 159 12.86 4.00 -13.86
N ARG A 160 13.50 2.91 -14.31
CA ARG A 160 14.95 2.88 -14.56
C ARG A 160 15.38 3.77 -15.73
N LEU A 161 14.52 3.96 -16.73
CA LEU A 161 14.80 4.83 -17.88
C LEU A 161 14.38 6.29 -17.64
N LEU A 162 13.48 6.56 -16.69
CA LEU A 162 13.03 7.91 -16.36
C LEU A 162 14.21 8.90 -16.19
N PRO A 163 15.17 8.71 -15.27
CA PRO A 163 16.28 9.66 -15.08
C PRO A 163 17.24 9.75 -16.27
N LYS A 164 17.21 8.80 -17.21
CA LYS A 164 18.03 8.80 -18.44
C LYS A 164 17.34 9.45 -19.63
N THR A 165 16.05 9.74 -19.49
CA THR A 165 15.20 10.25 -20.58
C THR A 165 14.85 11.72 -20.37
N ILE A 166 14.79 12.17 -19.12
CA ILE A 166 14.39 13.52 -18.74
C ILE A 166 15.56 14.35 -18.22
N SER A 167 15.41 15.66 -18.17
CA SER A 167 16.44 16.53 -17.58
C SER A 167 16.46 16.40 -16.05
N THR A 168 17.58 16.77 -15.42
CA THR A 168 17.71 16.81 -13.96
C THR A 168 16.67 17.74 -13.31
N GLU A 169 16.28 18.83 -13.99
CA GLU A 169 15.24 19.75 -13.49
C GLU A 169 13.85 19.11 -13.49
N GLN A 170 13.49 18.40 -14.57
CA GLN A 170 12.24 17.65 -14.65
C GLN A 170 12.19 16.56 -13.59
N LEU A 171 13.30 15.82 -13.40
CA LEU A 171 13.41 14.78 -12.39
C LEU A 171 13.19 15.34 -10.97
N ARG A 172 13.90 16.43 -10.61
CA ARG A 172 13.72 17.09 -9.30
C ARG A 172 12.28 17.56 -9.09
N LYS A 173 11.61 18.03 -10.14
CA LYS A 173 10.21 18.44 -10.04
C LYS A 173 9.30 17.25 -9.74
N ILE A 174 9.48 16.13 -10.45
CA ILE A 174 8.74 14.89 -10.20
C ILE A 174 8.99 14.40 -8.77
N GLU A 175 10.25 14.34 -8.32
CA GLU A 175 10.62 13.89 -6.98
C GLU A 175 9.96 14.75 -5.87
N ARG A 176 9.88 16.08 -6.07
CA ARG A 176 9.19 16.99 -5.14
C ARG A 176 7.69 16.74 -5.08
N GLU A 177 7.02 16.58 -6.22
CA GLU A 177 5.58 16.28 -6.25
C GLU A 177 5.29 14.91 -5.64
N GLU A 178 6.10 13.90 -5.91
CA GLU A 178 5.98 12.59 -5.28
C GLU A 178 6.20 12.66 -3.76
N GLN A 179 7.14 13.50 -3.30
CA GLN A 179 7.34 13.74 -1.87
C GLN A 179 6.13 14.44 -1.24
N ALA A 180 5.56 15.44 -1.90
CA ALA A 180 4.36 16.13 -1.43
C ALA A 180 3.13 15.21 -1.40
N ALA A 181 2.99 14.32 -2.39
CA ALA A 181 1.93 13.31 -2.40
C ALA A 181 2.07 12.32 -1.23
N ARG A 182 3.30 11.83 -0.96
CA ARG A 182 3.58 10.96 0.21
C ARG A 182 3.30 11.68 1.53
N GLU A 183 3.61 12.97 1.62
CA GLU A 183 3.30 13.79 2.79
C GLU A 183 1.80 13.84 3.07
N TYR A 184 1.04 14.15 2.01
CA TYR A 184 -0.40 14.25 2.08
C TYR A 184 -1.05 12.91 2.47
N GLU A 185 -0.61 11.81 1.85
CA GLU A 185 -1.11 10.47 2.14
C GLU A 185 -0.80 10.05 3.58
N PHE A 186 0.41 10.33 4.07
CA PHE A 186 0.78 10.10 5.47
C PHE A 186 -0.11 10.88 6.43
N GLN A 187 -0.33 12.17 6.18
CA GLN A 187 -1.19 12.99 7.04
C GLN A 187 -2.63 12.48 7.03
N ALA A 188 -3.18 12.13 5.85
CA ALA A 188 -4.53 11.59 5.74
C ALA A 188 -4.69 10.26 6.52
N LEU A 189 -3.70 9.37 6.44
CA LEU A 189 -3.70 8.13 7.21
C LEU A 189 -3.60 8.37 8.72
N LEU A 190 -2.79 9.34 9.14
CA LEU A 190 -2.67 9.74 10.54
C LEU A 190 -3.99 10.32 11.06
N ASP A 191 -4.62 11.23 10.32
CA ASP A 191 -5.91 11.83 10.68
C ASP A 191 -6.98 10.75 10.85
N GLN A 192 -7.07 9.83 9.89
CA GLN A 192 -8.00 8.70 9.94
C GLN A 192 -7.79 7.83 11.19
N LEU A 193 -6.53 7.55 11.53
CA LEU A 193 -6.16 6.76 12.70
C LEU A 193 -6.48 7.49 14.01
N LEU A 194 -6.25 8.80 14.09
CA LEU A 194 -6.57 9.61 15.25
C LEU A 194 -8.07 9.75 15.47
N ILE A 195 -8.86 9.90 14.40
CA ILE A 195 -10.34 9.89 14.48
C ILE A 195 -10.84 8.58 15.07
N ALA A 196 -10.33 7.44 14.60
CA ALA A 196 -10.73 6.15 15.14
C ALA A 196 -10.29 5.95 16.60
N THR A 197 -9.09 6.44 16.95
CA THR A 197 -8.59 6.45 18.32
C THR A 197 -9.46 7.32 19.23
N GLU A 198 -9.85 8.51 18.78
CA GLU A 198 -10.72 9.44 19.51
C GLU A 198 -12.06 8.80 19.85
N GLN A 199 -12.69 8.15 18.86
CA GLN A 199 -13.96 7.45 19.06
C GLN A 199 -13.83 6.31 20.07
N TYR A 200 -12.72 5.58 20.04
CA TYR A 200 -12.48 4.44 20.91
C TYR A 200 -12.12 4.83 22.35
N LEU A 201 -11.25 5.84 22.52
CA LEU A 201 -10.75 6.28 23.83
C LEU A 201 -11.59 7.43 24.43
N VAL A 202 -12.52 7.97 23.67
CA VAL A 202 -13.34 9.15 24.03
C VAL A 202 -12.42 10.31 24.43
N LEU A 203 -11.54 10.70 23.52
CA LEU A 203 -10.58 11.79 23.75
C LEU A 203 -11.32 13.14 23.77
N SER A 204 -10.86 14.07 24.61
CA SER A 204 -11.27 15.47 24.47
C SER A 204 -10.57 16.11 23.26
N VAL A 205 -11.09 17.25 22.78
CA VAL A 205 -10.47 18.03 21.69
C VAL A 205 -9.02 18.40 22.01
N GLU A 206 -8.73 18.77 23.26
CA GLU A 206 -7.36 19.10 23.70
C GLU A 206 -6.45 17.85 23.70
N GLN A 207 -6.97 16.69 24.12
CA GLN A 207 -6.22 15.43 24.08
C GLN A 207 -5.94 15.01 22.63
N HIS A 208 -6.93 15.14 21.73
CA HIS A 208 -6.76 14.85 20.30
C HIS A 208 -5.63 15.70 19.71
N ALA A 209 -5.70 17.02 19.86
CA ALA A 209 -4.71 17.94 19.28
C ALA A 209 -3.29 17.66 19.80
N ARG A 210 -3.14 17.37 21.11
CA ARG A 210 -1.82 17.04 21.68
C ARG A 210 -1.31 15.66 21.24
N LEU A 211 -2.22 14.69 21.05
CA LEU A 211 -1.86 13.38 20.54
C LEU A 211 -1.43 13.45 19.07
N GLU A 212 -2.12 14.27 18.27
CA GLU A 212 -1.74 14.57 16.89
C GLU A 212 -0.34 15.18 16.83
N GLU A 213 -0.08 16.21 17.64
CA GLU A 213 1.24 16.86 17.73
C GLU A 213 2.33 15.86 18.12
N LEU A 214 2.07 15.02 19.13
CA LEU A 214 3.01 13.97 19.54
C LEU A 214 3.27 12.96 18.40
N CYS A 215 2.23 12.57 17.66
CA CYS A 215 2.36 11.67 16.52
C CYS A 215 3.17 12.29 15.39
N GLN A 216 2.95 13.55 15.06
CA GLN A 216 3.75 14.27 14.05
C GLN A 216 5.23 14.37 14.44
N GLN A 217 5.54 14.45 15.74
CA GLN A 217 6.92 14.50 16.24
C GLN A 217 7.60 13.12 16.28
N ARG A 218 6.85 12.06 16.60
CA ARG A 218 7.40 10.72 16.86
C ARG A 218 7.32 9.76 15.68
N LEU A 219 6.26 9.85 14.88
CA LEU A 219 6.04 8.96 13.76
C LEU A 219 6.89 9.43 12.58
N LYS A 220 7.57 8.48 11.92
CA LYS A 220 8.25 8.72 10.67
C LYS A 220 7.35 8.34 9.51
N ARG A 221 7.49 9.16 8.48
CA ARG A 221 6.84 8.96 7.19
C ARG A 221 7.40 7.70 6.52
N PRO A 222 6.53 6.78 6.05
CA PRO A 222 6.97 5.67 5.23
C PRO A 222 7.70 6.18 3.99
N ARG A 223 8.76 5.47 3.58
CA ARG A 223 9.50 5.84 2.36
C ARG A 223 8.68 5.67 1.10
N ARG A 224 7.72 4.75 1.14
CA ARG A 224 6.84 4.38 0.02
C ARG A 224 5.41 4.28 0.52
N ALA A 225 4.49 4.68 -0.33
CA ALA A 225 3.08 4.36 -0.15
C ALA A 225 2.93 2.83 -0.10
N SER A 226 2.10 2.36 0.83
CA SER A 226 1.85 0.93 1.01
C SER A 226 0.41 0.75 1.45
N LEU A 227 -0.21 -0.33 0.98
CA LEU A 227 -1.50 -0.77 1.51
C LEU A 227 -1.44 -1.04 3.02
N ARG A 228 -0.24 -1.38 3.52
CA ARG A 228 0.03 -1.57 4.95
C ARG A 228 0.46 -0.28 5.64
N GLY A 229 0.27 0.89 5.01
CA GLY A 229 0.63 2.19 5.59
C GLY A 229 -0.03 2.38 6.96
N PHE A 230 -1.25 1.89 7.10
CA PHE A 230 -1.98 1.89 8.37
C PHE A 230 -1.33 1.00 9.45
N ASP A 231 -0.96 -0.24 9.12
CA ASP A 231 -0.24 -1.15 10.04
C ASP A 231 1.11 -0.57 10.48
N VAL A 232 1.81 0.08 9.54
CA VAL A 232 3.07 0.78 9.82
C VAL A 232 2.85 1.90 10.86
N LEU A 233 1.81 2.72 10.72
CA LEU A 233 1.52 3.78 11.69
C LEU A 233 1.18 3.21 13.06
N LEU A 234 0.35 2.17 13.13
CA LEU A 234 -0.01 1.53 14.39
C LEU A 234 1.19 0.91 15.10
N TYR A 235 2.07 0.23 14.36
CA TYR A 235 3.33 -0.27 14.90
C TYR A 235 4.17 0.88 15.46
N GLN A 236 4.31 1.99 14.73
CA GLN A 236 5.05 3.15 15.22
C GLN A 236 4.42 3.80 16.46
N MET A 237 3.09 3.87 16.54
CA MET A 237 2.37 4.37 17.71
C MET A 237 2.60 3.51 18.95
N SER A 238 2.74 2.19 18.78
CA SER A 238 3.04 1.27 19.89
C SER A 238 4.41 1.57 20.53
N ARG A 239 5.32 2.12 19.73
CA ARG A 239 6.69 2.47 20.14
C ARG A 239 6.80 3.83 20.83
N ILE A 240 5.71 4.60 20.95
CA ILE A 240 5.71 5.87 21.69
C ILE A 240 5.92 5.56 23.18
N PRO A 241 6.94 6.15 23.85
CA PRO A 241 7.18 5.92 25.26
C PRO A 241 5.97 6.28 26.13
N GLU A 242 5.71 5.45 27.14
CA GLU A 242 4.54 5.64 28.03
C GLU A 242 4.63 6.98 28.78
N GLU A 243 5.84 7.41 29.13
CA GLU A 243 6.11 8.67 29.82
C GLU A 243 5.57 9.88 29.07
N GLU A 244 5.54 9.83 27.73
CA GLU A 244 5.03 10.90 26.87
C GLU A 244 3.51 10.83 26.69
N LEU A 245 2.92 9.64 26.79
CA LEU A 245 1.48 9.43 26.69
C LEU A 245 0.75 9.74 28.02
N ARG A 246 1.39 9.50 29.17
CA ARG A 246 0.80 9.77 30.50
C ARG A 246 0.27 11.20 30.70
N PRO A 247 0.93 12.29 30.27
CA PRO A 247 0.37 13.64 30.41
C PRO A 247 -0.82 13.90 29.47
N LEU A 248 -0.99 13.07 28.42
CA LEU A 248 -2.07 13.22 27.43
C LEU A 248 -3.28 12.37 27.76
N LEU A 249 -3.08 11.15 28.25
CA LEU A 249 -4.11 10.15 28.47
C LEU A 249 -4.29 9.85 29.96
N ASN A 250 -5.56 9.75 30.40
CA ASN A 250 -5.83 9.26 31.74
C ASN A 250 -5.49 7.76 31.87
N ALA A 251 -5.39 7.25 33.10
CA ALA A 251 -4.96 5.86 33.37
C ALA A 251 -5.84 4.80 32.68
N ARG A 252 -7.14 5.09 32.48
CA ARG A 252 -8.06 4.18 31.78
C ARG A 252 -7.78 4.20 30.28
N GLN A 253 -7.70 5.38 29.66
CA GLN A 253 -7.38 5.55 28.24
C GLN A 253 -6.03 4.92 27.89
N LEU A 254 -5.00 5.18 28.71
CA LEU A 254 -3.66 4.62 28.52
C LEU A 254 -3.65 3.09 28.55
N ARG A 255 -4.45 2.47 29.43
CA ARG A 255 -4.61 1.02 29.48
C ARG A 255 -5.25 0.47 28.20
N HIS A 256 -6.31 1.12 27.72
CA HIS A 256 -6.98 0.72 26.47
C HIS A 256 -6.06 0.88 25.26
N TRP A 257 -5.35 2.01 25.16
CA TRP A 257 -4.35 2.25 24.12
C TRP A 257 -3.32 1.13 24.04
N LYS A 258 -2.69 0.80 25.18
CA LYS A 258 -1.70 -0.29 25.25
C LYS A 258 -2.28 -1.64 24.87
N HIS A 259 -3.49 -1.93 25.34
CA HIS A 259 -4.16 -3.19 25.02
C HIS A 259 -4.41 -3.32 23.51
N SER A 260 -4.90 -2.27 22.86
CA SER A 260 -5.18 -2.24 21.42
C SER A 260 -3.93 -2.38 20.57
N LEU A 261 -2.80 -1.79 20.98
CA LEU A 261 -1.55 -1.86 20.21
C LEU A 261 -0.74 -3.12 20.47
N LYS A 262 -0.97 -3.82 21.59
CA LYS A 262 -0.24 -5.04 21.94
C LYS A 262 -0.35 -6.12 20.86
N GLN A 263 -1.47 -6.23 20.17
CA GLN A 263 -1.64 -7.23 19.11
C GLN A 263 -0.67 -7.02 17.95
N ILE A 264 -0.36 -5.76 17.64
CA ILE A 264 0.50 -5.38 16.52
C ILE A 264 1.97 -5.57 16.90
N GLU A 265 2.32 -5.40 18.17
CA GLU A 265 3.66 -5.72 18.67
C GLU A 265 3.96 -7.22 18.66
N LEU A 266 2.93 -8.04 18.83
CA LEU A 266 3.05 -9.51 18.83
C LEU A 266 3.08 -10.10 17.42
N ASP A 267 2.70 -9.35 16.40
CA ASP A 267 2.74 -9.78 15.00
C ASP A 267 4.16 -9.68 14.44
N ALA A 268 4.98 -10.68 14.79
CA ALA A 268 6.36 -10.80 14.32
C ALA A 268 6.46 -10.91 12.79
N GLU A 269 5.47 -11.51 12.13
CA GLU A 269 5.43 -11.64 10.68
C GLU A 269 5.26 -10.28 10.01
N LEU A 270 4.35 -9.44 10.52
CA LEU A 270 4.20 -8.06 10.09
C LEU A 270 5.53 -7.30 10.24
N ILE A 271 6.19 -7.38 11.40
CA ILE A 271 7.44 -6.65 11.63
C ILE A 271 8.53 -7.07 10.64
N GLU A 272 8.70 -8.37 10.42
CA GLU A 272 9.66 -8.89 9.44
C GLU A 272 9.30 -8.49 8.01
N GLU A 273 8.01 -8.50 7.65
CA GLU A 273 7.54 -8.02 6.35
C GLU A 273 7.81 -6.52 6.16
N LEU A 274 7.57 -5.68 7.17
CA LEU A 274 7.86 -4.25 7.11
C LEU A 274 9.35 -3.98 6.93
N ARG A 275 10.21 -4.77 7.59
CA ARG A 275 11.67 -4.70 7.45
C ARG A 275 12.12 -5.16 6.08
N ALA A 276 11.65 -6.32 5.62
CA ALA A 276 12.01 -6.91 4.33
C ALA A 276 11.65 -5.98 3.16
N ASN A 277 10.50 -5.32 3.24
CA ASN A 277 10.05 -4.38 2.21
C ASN A 277 10.62 -2.95 2.35
N GLN A 278 11.49 -2.72 3.34
CA GLN A 278 12.08 -1.42 3.67
C GLN A 278 11.03 -0.31 3.90
N LEU A 279 9.81 -0.68 4.30
CA LEU A 279 8.73 0.25 4.63
C LEU A 279 9.01 0.95 5.96
N TRP A 280 9.73 0.26 6.85
CA TRP A 280 10.22 0.79 8.11
C TRP A 280 11.72 0.58 8.25
N ARG A 281 12.44 1.59 8.73
CA ARG A 281 13.78 1.44 9.28
C ARG A 281 13.73 1.87 10.74
N GLU A 282 14.02 0.93 11.64
CA GLU A 282 14.33 1.27 13.01
C GLU A 282 15.46 2.31 12.97
N ALA A 283 15.20 3.50 13.54
CA ALA A 283 16.32 4.37 13.83
C ALA A 283 17.16 3.64 14.88
N PRO A 284 18.50 3.72 14.81
CA PRO A 284 19.29 3.47 15.99
C PRO A 284 18.67 4.24 17.17
N PRO A 285 18.54 3.64 18.36
CA PRO A 285 17.89 4.29 19.50
C PRO A 285 18.48 5.67 19.85
N ASP A 286 19.70 5.95 19.41
CA ASP A 286 20.43 7.20 19.65
C ASP A 286 20.53 8.13 18.42
N ALA A 287 19.93 7.77 17.29
CA ALA A 287 19.90 8.66 16.14
C ALA A 287 18.94 9.81 16.45
N LYS A 288 19.49 10.92 16.96
CA LYS A 288 18.82 12.22 16.97
C LYS A 288 18.18 12.38 15.59
N THR A 289 16.86 12.46 15.56
CA THR A 289 16.12 12.71 14.34
C THR A 289 16.71 13.96 13.72
N ASP A 290 17.44 13.80 12.60
CA ASP A 290 17.78 14.90 11.70
C ASP A 290 16.47 15.34 11.04
N THR A 291 15.57 15.92 11.84
CA THR A 291 14.40 16.69 11.41
C THR A 291 14.84 18.09 11.00
N ALA A 292 16.02 18.23 10.41
CA ALA A 292 16.26 19.24 9.40
C ALA A 292 15.44 18.85 8.16
N VAL A 293 14.12 18.91 8.29
CA VAL A 293 13.25 19.18 7.14
C VAL A 293 13.80 20.49 6.61
N GLU A 294 14.54 20.45 5.51
CA GLU A 294 14.84 21.64 4.72
C GLU A 294 13.48 22.30 4.48
N GLN A 295 13.14 23.31 5.29
CA GLN A 295 12.00 24.15 5.01
C GLN A 295 12.24 24.64 3.58
N PRO A 296 11.29 24.45 2.66
CA PRO A 296 11.44 24.97 1.32
C PRO A 296 11.81 26.45 1.45
N PRO A 297 12.86 26.92 0.74
CA PRO A 297 13.41 28.25 0.96
C PRO A 297 12.27 29.26 0.97
N SER A 298 11.99 29.79 2.16
CA SER A 298 10.95 30.79 2.36
C SER A 298 11.19 31.87 1.31
N ALA A 299 10.20 32.09 0.44
CA ALA A 299 10.29 33.04 -0.64
C ALA A 299 10.74 34.38 -0.03
N ARG A 300 12.01 34.74 -0.25
CA ARG A 300 12.56 36.02 0.17
C ARG A 300 11.61 37.06 -0.39
N LYS A 301 10.96 37.81 0.50
CA LYS A 301 10.21 39.02 0.14
C LYS A 301 11.19 39.88 -0.67
N ALA A 302 10.86 40.12 -1.93
CA ALA A 302 11.53 41.16 -2.69
C ALA A 302 11.22 42.46 -1.96
N ASP A 303 12.25 43.09 -1.40
CA ASP A 303 12.14 44.45 -0.89
C ASP A 303 11.80 45.40 -2.07
N PRO A 304 10.97 46.43 -1.81
CA PRO A 304 10.30 47.25 -2.84
C PRO A 304 11.23 48.12 -3.69
#